data_AF-A0A967CEW5-F1
#
_entry.id   AF-A0A967CEW5-F1
#
_cell.length_a   1.000
_cell.length_b   1.000
_cell.length_c   1.000
_cell.angle_alpha   90.00
_cell.angle_beta   90.00
_cell.angle_gamma   90.00
#
_symmetry.space_group_name_H-M   'P 1'
#
loop_
_entity.id
_entity.type
_entity.pdbx_description
1 polymer ?
#
loop_
_entity_poly.entity_id
_entity_poly.type
_entity_poly.pdbx_seq_one_letter_code
_entity_poly.pdbx_strand_id
1 'polypeptide(L)'
;MPDLEADLFQLAMSKEAEPLMDAVKKHIADNVEPIQEEFSALEKEKEDRWSWHPKQLELLEGAKQKAKDSGLWNFFLPDTEYGQGLNNLDYAYIAAELGKFPLASESLNCSAPDTGNMEVIHKYG
;
A
#
# COMPACT_ATOMS: atom_id res chain seq x y z
N MET A 1 -12.44 -18.91 27.97
CA MET A 1 -11.43 -17.86 27.71
C MET A 1 -10.56 -18.37 26.58
N PRO A 2 -10.24 -17.55 25.58
CA PRO A 2 -9.19 -17.92 24.63
C PRO A 2 -7.89 -18.16 25.40
N ASP A 3 -7.13 -19.16 24.97
CA ASP A 3 -5.89 -19.58 25.63
C ASP A 3 -4.79 -18.56 25.34
N LEU A 4 -4.72 -17.54 26.20
CA LEU A 4 -3.80 -16.40 26.09
C LEU A 4 -2.33 -16.83 25.95
N GLU A 5 -1.93 -17.96 26.53
CA GLU A 5 -0.55 -18.47 26.44
C GLU A 5 -0.20 -19.01 25.05
N ALA A 6 -1.17 -19.63 24.37
CA ALA A 6 -0.96 -20.15 23.01
C ALA A 6 -0.85 -19.01 21.97
N ASP A 7 -1.62 -17.93 22.15
CA ASP A 7 -1.63 -16.79 21.22
C ASP A 7 -0.46 -15.81 21.43
N LEU A 8 0.13 -15.74 22.64
CA LEU A 8 1.23 -14.82 22.98
C LEU A 8 2.51 -14.99 22.13
N PHE A 9 2.71 -16.17 21.53
CA PHE A 9 3.88 -16.49 20.72
C PHE A 9 3.56 -16.74 19.24
N GLN A 10 2.30 -16.54 18.83
CA GLN A 10 1.88 -16.75 17.45
C GLN A 10 1.95 -15.44 16.66
N LEU A 11 3.11 -15.17 16.05
CA LEU A 11 3.34 -13.98 15.21
C LEU A 11 2.94 -14.19 13.74
N ALA A 12 2.17 -15.22 13.43
CA ALA A 12 1.74 -15.50 12.06
C ALA A 12 0.63 -14.53 11.62
N MET A 13 0.61 -14.21 10.32
CA MET A 13 -0.52 -13.51 9.71
C MET A 13 -1.81 -14.34 9.87
N SER A 14 -2.95 -13.66 10.00
CA SER A 14 -4.26 -14.31 10.00
C SER A 14 -4.57 -14.94 8.63
N LYS A 15 -5.31 -16.05 8.62
CA LYS A 15 -5.70 -16.71 7.37
C LYS A 15 -6.64 -15.84 6.52
N GLU A 16 -7.36 -14.95 7.19
CA GLU A 16 -8.28 -14.00 6.60
C GLU A 16 -7.54 -12.91 5.80
N ALA A 17 -6.31 -12.56 6.20
CA ALA A 17 -5.49 -11.54 5.53
C ALA A 17 -4.60 -12.09 4.40
N GLU A 18 -4.39 -13.42 4.31
CA GLU A 18 -3.59 -14.05 3.25
C GLU A 18 -4.06 -13.68 1.82
N PRO A 19 -5.36 -13.68 1.48
CA PRO A 19 -5.81 -13.31 0.13
C PRO A 19 -5.46 -11.86 -0.24
N LEU A 20 -5.52 -10.94 0.74
CA LEU A 20 -5.14 -9.54 0.52
C LEU A 20 -3.64 -9.43 0.30
N MET A 21 -2.83 -10.12 1.11
CA MET A 21 -1.38 -10.16 0.95
C MET A 21 -0.97 -10.66 -0.44
N ASP A 22 -1.60 -11.73 -0.92
CA ASP A 22 -1.34 -12.27 -2.26
C ASP A 22 -1.74 -11.30 -3.37
N ALA A 23 -2.88 -10.62 -3.22
CA ALA A 23 -3.32 -9.60 -4.16
C ALA A 23 -2.35 -8.40 -4.20
N VAL A 24 -1.85 -7.95 -3.04
CA VAL A 24 -0.83 -6.90 -2.95
C VAL A 24 0.46 -7.32 -3.64
N LYS A 25 0.98 -8.52 -3.35
CA LYS A 25 2.20 -9.04 -4.01
C LYS A 25 2.04 -9.12 -5.52
N LYS A 26 0.88 -9.58 -5.98
CA LYS A 26 0.58 -9.66 -7.41
C LYS A 26 0.55 -8.28 -8.05
N HIS A 27 -0.11 -7.31 -7.41
CA HIS A 27 -0.13 -5.93 -7.91
C HIS A 27 1.28 -5.33 -7.99
N ILE A 28 2.11 -5.58 -6.99
CA ILE A 28 3.51 -5.13 -6.99
C ILE A 28 4.26 -5.72 -8.19
N ALA A 29 4.23 -7.04 -8.37
CA ALA A 29 4.95 -7.72 -9.44
C ALA A 29 4.46 -7.31 -10.85
N ASP A 30 3.14 -7.20 -11.03
CA ASP A 30 2.56 -6.96 -12.35
C ASP A 30 2.55 -5.47 -12.74
N ASN A 31 2.51 -4.55 -11.77
CA ASN A 31 2.20 -3.15 -12.02
C ASN A 31 3.21 -2.14 -11.45
N VAL A 32 3.96 -2.50 -10.40
CA VAL A 32 4.88 -1.57 -9.71
C VAL A 32 6.34 -1.87 -10.08
N GLU A 33 6.74 -3.13 -10.00
CA GLU A 33 8.10 -3.57 -10.35
C GLU A 33 8.48 -3.20 -11.80
N PRO A 34 7.63 -3.39 -12.83
CA PRO A 34 8.02 -3.10 -14.21
C PRO A 34 8.25 -1.62 -14.50
N ILE A 35 7.63 -0.72 -13.74
CA ILE A 35 7.73 0.73 -13.96
C ILE A 35 8.85 1.39 -13.15
N GLN A 36 9.41 0.68 -12.17
CA GLN A 36 10.33 1.25 -11.18
C GLN A 36 11.61 1.81 -11.82
N GLU A 37 12.21 1.06 -12.75
CA GLU A 37 13.46 1.47 -13.41
C GLU A 37 13.25 2.71 -14.28
N GLU A 38 12.20 2.69 -15.10
CA GLU A 38 11.83 3.82 -15.96
C GLU A 38 11.49 5.07 -15.13
N PHE A 39 10.66 4.92 -14.10
CA PHE A 39 10.30 6.01 -13.20
C PHE A 39 11.53 6.66 -12.55
N SER A 40 12.51 5.84 -12.15
CA SER A 40 13.73 6.32 -11.49
C SER A 40 14.70 6.98 -12.48
N ALA A 41 14.75 6.52 -13.73
CA ALA A 41 15.59 7.11 -14.77
C ALA A 41 15.15 8.54 -15.12
N LEU A 42 13.84 8.78 -15.15
CA LEU A 42 13.22 10.08 -15.47
C LEU A 42 13.58 11.20 -14.47
N GLU A 43 14.12 10.86 -13.29
CA GLU A 43 14.55 11.87 -12.31
C GLU A 43 15.64 12.80 -12.88
N LYS A 44 16.46 12.30 -13.81
CA LYS A 44 17.53 13.07 -14.48
C LYS A 44 16.99 14.02 -15.56
N GLU A 45 15.76 13.80 -16.01
CA GLU A 45 15.11 14.53 -17.10
C GLU A 45 14.16 15.63 -16.59
N LYS A 46 14.04 15.78 -15.27
CA LYS A 46 13.21 16.80 -14.65
C LYS A 46 13.79 18.20 -14.84
N GLU A 47 12.95 19.12 -15.31
CA GLU A 47 13.29 20.55 -15.40
C GLU A 47 13.33 21.20 -14.01
N ASP A 48 12.40 20.82 -13.13
CA ASP A 48 12.36 21.24 -11.72
C ASP A 48 12.47 20.02 -10.79
N ARG A 49 13.45 20.07 -9.89
CA ARG A 49 13.71 19.05 -8.87
C ARG A 49 12.48 18.78 -7.98
N TRP A 50 11.64 19.78 -7.74
CA TRP A 50 10.46 19.67 -6.87
C TRP A 50 9.19 19.24 -7.59
N SER A 51 9.24 19.06 -8.92
CA SER A 51 8.14 18.60 -9.75
C SER A 51 8.27 17.12 -10.08
N TRP A 52 7.23 16.53 -10.67
CA TRP A 52 7.32 15.21 -11.30
C TRP A 52 7.49 15.37 -12.82
N HIS A 53 8.27 14.49 -13.43
CA HIS A 53 8.26 14.39 -14.89
C HIS A 53 6.87 13.94 -15.37
N PRO A 54 6.30 14.47 -16.47
CA PRO A 54 4.97 14.08 -16.93
C PRO A 54 4.79 12.56 -17.10
N LYS A 55 5.83 11.87 -17.54
CA LYS A 55 5.83 10.41 -17.67
C LYS A 55 5.90 9.66 -16.34
N GLN A 56 6.52 10.23 -15.30
CA GLN A 56 6.44 9.65 -13.93
C GLN A 56 4.99 9.66 -13.45
N LEU A 57 4.26 10.76 -13.68
CA LEU A 57 2.83 10.85 -13.35
C LEU A 57 2.01 9.84 -14.13
N GLU A 58 2.24 9.69 -15.44
CA GLU A 58 1.53 8.71 -16.28
C GLU A 58 1.71 7.27 -15.77
N LEU A 59 2.95 6.87 -15.47
CA LEU A 59 3.27 5.54 -14.95
C LEU A 59 2.59 5.28 -13.60
N LEU A 60 2.68 6.25 -12.69
CA LEU A 60 2.11 6.15 -11.35
C LEU A 60 0.57 6.12 -11.38
N GLU A 61 -0.07 6.98 -12.17
CA GLU A 61 -1.53 6.99 -12.31
C GLU A 61 -2.04 5.70 -12.97
N GLY A 62 -1.29 5.14 -13.93
CA GLY A 62 -1.57 3.82 -14.49
C GLY A 62 -1.56 2.71 -13.43
N ALA A 63 -0.55 2.70 -12.54
CA ALA A 63 -0.50 1.76 -11.44
C ALA A 63 -1.65 1.97 -10.44
N LYS A 64 -1.98 3.23 -10.10
CA LYS A 64 -3.10 3.56 -9.21
C LYS A 64 -4.45 3.12 -9.77
N GLN A 65 -4.68 3.29 -11.08
CA GLN A 65 -5.92 2.85 -11.70
C GLN A 65 -6.09 1.33 -11.59
N LYS A 66 -5.04 0.56 -11.87
CA LYS A 66 -5.07 -0.90 -11.73
C LYS A 66 -5.30 -1.36 -10.29
N ALA A 67 -4.75 -0.64 -9.31
CA ALA A 67 -5.01 -0.88 -7.89
C ALA A 67 -6.50 -0.67 -7.56
N LYS A 68 -7.10 0.42 -8.03
CA LYS A 68 -8.54 0.71 -7.86
C LYS A 68 -9.41 -0.38 -8.51
N ASP A 69 -9.09 -0.76 -9.74
CA ASP A 69 -9.81 -1.80 -10.49
C ASP A 69 -9.73 -3.17 -9.80
N SER A 70 -8.65 -3.42 -9.06
CA SER A 70 -8.43 -4.66 -8.29
C SER A 70 -8.97 -4.58 -6.85
N GLY A 71 -9.60 -3.46 -6.46
CA GLY A 71 -10.14 -3.27 -5.10
C GLY A 71 -9.06 -3.09 -4.02
N LEU A 72 -7.83 -2.77 -4.41
CA LEU A 72 -6.68 -2.63 -3.50
C LEU A 72 -6.43 -1.17 -3.09
N TRP A 73 -7.49 -0.37 -3.03
CA TRP A 73 -7.41 1.05 -2.68
C TRP A 73 -7.86 1.27 -1.23
N ASN A 74 -7.08 2.01 -0.42
CA ASN A 74 -7.42 2.38 0.97
C ASN A 74 -7.65 1.24 1.97
N PHE A 75 -7.18 0.02 1.69
CA PHE A 75 -7.45 -1.14 2.57
C PHE A 75 -6.78 -1.04 3.96
N PHE A 76 -5.86 -0.09 4.18
CA PHE A 76 -5.18 0.15 5.45
C PHE A 76 -6.09 0.74 6.55
N LEU A 77 -7.26 1.26 6.19
CA LEU A 77 -8.18 1.85 7.17
C LEU A 77 -8.77 0.74 8.08
N PRO A 78 -8.75 0.94 9.41
CA PRO A 78 -9.20 -0.07 10.38
C PRO A 78 -10.74 -0.18 10.48
N ASP A 79 -11.48 0.76 9.89
CA ASP A 79 -12.94 0.72 9.86
C ASP A 79 -13.44 -0.09 8.66
N THR A 80 -14.35 -1.03 8.89
CA THR A 80 -15.02 -1.82 7.83
C THR A 80 -15.92 -0.99 6.91
N GLU A 81 -16.31 0.22 7.30
CA GLU A 81 -17.11 1.11 6.45
C GLU A 81 -16.29 1.70 5.28
N TYR A 82 -14.97 1.89 5.47
CA TYR A 82 -14.09 2.55 4.50
C TYR A 82 -12.78 1.79 4.18
N GLY A 83 -12.51 0.68 4.88
CA GLY A 83 -11.32 -0.17 4.76
C GLY A 83 -11.62 -1.64 5.07
N GLN A 84 -10.58 -2.46 5.31
CA GLN A 84 -10.74 -3.91 5.50
C GLN A 84 -10.72 -4.36 6.97
N GLY A 85 -10.52 -3.47 7.93
CA GLY A 85 -10.52 -3.84 9.36
C GLY A 85 -9.36 -4.75 9.75
N LEU A 86 -8.19 -4.56 9.13
CA LEU A 86 -6.99 -5.34 9.40
C LEU A 86 -6.48 -5.09 10.83
N ASN A 87 -6.02 -6.16 11.47
CA ASN A 87 -5.26 -6.00 12.70
C ASN A 87 -3.85 -5.47 12.39
N ASN A 88 -3.18 -4.91 13.41
CA ASN A 88 -1.85 -4.31 13.25
C ASN A 88 -0.78 -5.31 12.79
N LEU A 89 -0.88 -6.59 13.19
CA LEU A 89 0.08 -7.63 12.83
C LEU A 89 0.00 -7.96 11.33
N ASP A 90 -1.21 -8.17 10.81
CA ASP A 90 -1.47 -8.42 9.40
C ASP A 90 -1.02 -7.26 8.53
N TYR A 91 -1.32 -6.02 8.97
CA TYR A 91 -0.85 -4.84 8.27
C TYR A 91 0.68 -4.73 8.28
N ALA A 92 1.37 -5.13 9.35
CA ALA A 92 2.83 -5.10 9.42
C ALA A 92 3.48 -5.99 8.34
N TYR A 93 2.92 -7.17 8.08
CA TYR A 93 3.38 -8.04 6.99
C TYR A 93 3.14 -7.40 5.62
N ILE A 94 1.96 -6.82 5.38
CA ILE A 94 1.66 -6.15 4.11
C ILE A 94 2.60 -4.95 3.93
N ALA A 95 2.79 -4.14 4.97
CA ALA A 95 3.71 -3.00 4.95
C ALA A 95 5.17 -3.41 4.65
N ALA A 96 5.60 -4.59 5.10
CA ALA A 96 6.92 -5.12 4.76
C ALA A 96 7.06 -5.45 3.26
N GLU A 97 6.00 -5.94 2.61
CA GLU A 97 5.98 -6.13 1.15
C GLU A 97 5.95 -4.80 0.40
N LEU A 98 5.13 -3.85 0.86
CA LEU A 98 5.08 -2.50 0.28
C LEU A 98 6.44 -1.81 0.34
N GLY A 99 7.19 -1.99 1.44
CA GLY A 99 8.51 -1.40 1.63
C GLY A 99 9.60 -1.90 0.67
N LYS A 100 9.37 -2.99 -0.07
CA LYS A 100 10.34 -3.52 -1.05
C LYS A 100 10.46 -2.64 -2.29
N PHE A 101 9.42 -1.89 -2.62
CA PHE A 101 9.35 -1.07 -3.83
C PHE A 101 8.88 0.35 -3.48
N PRO A 102 9.68 1.40 -3.77
CA PRO A 102 9.35 2.78 -3.40
C PRO A 102 7.95 3.25 -3.84
N LEU A 103 7.48 2.77 -5.00
CA LEU A 103 6.20 3.18 -5.58
C LEU A 103 5.00 2.36 -5.09
N ALA A 104 5.20 1.26 -4.35
CA ALA A 104 4.13 0.36 -4.00
C ALA A 104 3.07 1.03 -3.10
N SER A 105 3.50 1.67 -2.01
CA SER A 105 2.60 2.38 -1.09
C SER A 105 1.81 3.48 -1.78
N GLU A 106 2.46 4.25 -2.66
CA GLU A 106 1.81 5.35 -3.39
C GLU A 106 0.82 4.83 -4.46
N SER A 107 1.12 3.70 -5.09
CA SER A 107 0.22 3.07 -6.06
C SER A 107 -1.08 2.53 -5.46
N LEU A 108 -1.09 2.26 -4.15
CA LEU A 108 -2.23 1.68 -3.41
C LEU A 108 -2.94 2.71 -2.52
N ASN A 109 -2.48 3.96 -2.55
CA ASN A 109 -2.93 5.05 -1.65
C ASN A 109 -2.66 4.78 -0.16
N CYS A 110 -1.60 4.03 0.13
CA CYS A 110 -1.12 3.68 1.46
C CYS A 110 0.17 4.46 1.83
N SER A 111 0.50 5.53 1.09
CA SER A 111 1.70 6.34 1.34
C SER A 111 1.50 7.31 2.51
N ALA A 112 2.51 7.38 3.38
CA ALA A 112 2.66 8.53 4.27
C ALA A 112 3.01 9.78 3.45
N PRO A 113 2.62 11.00 3.87
CA PRO A 113 1.91 11.35 5.12
C PRO A 113 0.38 11.24 5.04
N ASP A 114 -0.18 10.93 3.86
CA ASP A 114 -1.62 11.05 3.60
C ASP A 114 -2.46 10.06 4.40
N THR A 115 -1.93 8.86 4.66
CA THR A 115 -2.55 7.86 5.56
C THR A 115 -2.87 8.45 6.93
N GLY A 116 -1.94 9.19 7.53
CA GLY A 116 -2.13 9.82 8.84
C GLY A 116 -3.08 11.02 8.78
N ASN A 117 -2.99 11.86 7.74
CA ASN A 117 -3.91 12.98 7.55
C ASN A 117 -5.36 12.50 7.37
N MET A 118 -5.56 11.44 6.59
CA MET A 118 -6.87 10.81 6.39
C MET A 118 -7.43 10.24 7.70
N GLU A 119 -6.61 9.57 8.50
CA GLU A 119 -7.03 9.03 9.80
C GLU A 119 -7.48 10.14 10.77
N VAL A 120 -6.76 11.27 10.81
CA VAL A 120 -7.10 12.41 11.67
C VAL A 120 -8.43 13.05 11.26
N ILE A 121 -8.65 13.29 9.96
CA ILE A 121 -9.93 13.84 9.47
C ILE A 121 -11.07 12.87 9.74
N HIS A 122 -10.87 11.58 9.52
CA HIS A 122 -11.92 10.58 9.80
C HIS A 122 -12.32 10.55 11.28
N LYS A 123 -11.35 10.69 12.20
CA LYS A 123 -11.60 10.63 13.65
C LYS A 123 -12.12 11.94 14.27
N TYR A 124 -11.77 13.09 13.69
CA TYR A 124 -11.97 14.40 14.34
C TYR A 124 -12.49 15.52 13.43
N GLY A 125 -12.69 15.25 12.14
CA GLY A 125 -13.07 16.23 11.12
C GLY A 125 -14.56 16.52 11.03
#